data_AF-A0A2P7MU65-F1
#
_entry.id   AF-A0A2P7MU65-F1
#
_cell.length_a   1.000
_cell.length_b   1.000
_cell.length_c   1.000
_cell.angle_alpha   90.00
_cell.angle_beta   90.00
_cell.angle_gamma   90.00
#
_symmetry.space_group_name_H-M   'P 1'
#
loop_
_entity.id
_entity.type
_entity.pdbx_description
1 polymer ?
#
loop_
_entity_poly.entity_id
_entity_poly.type
_entity_poly.pdbx_seq_one_letter_code
_entity_poly.pdbx_strand_id
1 'polypeptide(L)'
;MTLRQIPGLRRALLVLVGSAAGFGLALPGQAQTAEANTAAANAGSGGKGAQIYCYMRSSGNSHQVSWDAAYAVIKRQNDKLFKTSPEHAAVMITEAVVQNPSVFPDCGRYLGDLFAKPEAKPEASTSPAPSGTSRSERLGQ
;
A
#
# COMPACT_ATOMS: atom_id res chain seq x y z
N MET A 1 24.76 20.97 -47.93
CA MET A 1 23.67 21.90 -48.26
C MET A 1 22.53 21.13 -48.89
N THR A 2 21.44 20.87 -48.16
CA THR A 2 20.08 20.85 -48.75
C THR A 2 19.03 20.92 -47.64
N LEU A 3 18.34 22.06 -47.59
CA LEU A 3 17.10 22.30 -46.83
C LEU A 3 15.99 21.36 -47.32
N ARG A 4 15.12 20.91 -46.42
CA ARG A 4 13.76 20.47 -46.77
C ARG A 4 12.75 21.30 -45.98
N GLN A 5 12.07 22.20 -46.69
CA GLN A 5 11.06 23.10 -46.14
C GLN A 5 9.71 22.94 -46.89
N ILE A 6 8.73 22.35 -46.18
CA ILE A 6 7.27 22.67 -46.01
C ILE A 6 6.30 22.50 -47.24
N PRO A 7 4.99 22.83 -47.14
CA PRO A 7 3.83 21.94 -46.98
C PRO A 7 2.82 21.97 -48.15
N GLY A 8 1.99 20.92 -48.25
CA GLY A 8 0.68 21.00 -48.93
C GLY A 8 -0.42 20.80 -47.88
N LEU A 9 -1.13 21.84 -47.45
CA LEU A 9 -2.36 22.34 -48.06
C LEU A 9 -3.52 21.34 -48.03
N ARG A 10 -4.29 21.36 -46.94
CA ARG A 10 -5.72 21.09 -46.95
C ARG A 10 -6.46 22.16 -46.14
N ARG A 11 -6.86 23.23 -46.83
CA ARG A 11 -8.09 24.04 -46.57
C ARG A 11 -9.29 23.07 -46.64
N ALA A 12 -10.46 23.22 -46.04
CA ALA A 12 -11.27 24.25 -45.35
C ALA A 12 -12.28 23.43 -44.48
N LEU A 13 -13.22 23.91 -43.66
CA LEU A 13 -13.99 25.15 -43.57
C LEU A 13 -14.72 25.12 -42.20
N LEU A 14 -14.82 26.29 -41.57
CA LEU A 14 -15.59 26.62 -40.37
C LEU A 14 -17.11 26.65 -40.63
N VAL A 15 -17.93 26.15 -39.69
CA VAL A 15 -19.27 26.69 -39.31
C VAL A 15 -19.52 26.29 -37.84
N LEU A 16 -19.39 27.14 -36.81
CA LEU A 16 -20.18 28.31 -36.34
C LEU A 16 -21.50 28.00 -35.60
N VAL A 17 -21.50 28.48 -34.34
CA VAL A 17 -22.60 28.94 -33.46
C VAL A 17 -23.43 27.93 -32.65
N GLY A 18 -23.34 28.11 -31.33
CA GLY A 18 -24.31 27.67 -30.34
C GLY A 18 -24.03 28.33 -28.99
N SER A 19 -24.43 29.59 -28.82
CA SER A 19 -24.44 30.27 -27.52
C SER A 19 -25.54 29.69 -26.63
N ALA A 20 -25.20 29.27 -25.42
CA ALA A 20 -26.13 29.21 -24.30
C ALA A 20 -25.41 29.71 -23.05
N ALA A 21 -25.73 30.96 -22.69
CA ALA A 21 -25.50 31.48 -21.36
C ALA A 21 -26.35 30.65 -20.38
N GLY A 22 -25.69 29.93 -19.48
CA GLY A 22 -26.32 29.25 -18.36
C GLY A 22 -25.58 29.62 -17.09
N PHE A 23 -26.18 30.51 -16.30
CA PHE A 23 -25.81 30.73 -14.91
C PHE A 23 -25.95 29.40 -14.16
N GLY A 24 -24.82 28.79 -13.81
CA GLY A 24 -24.74 27.67 -12.89
C GLY A 24 -23.92 28.08 -11.69
N LEU A 25 -24.57 28.19 -10.53
CA LEU A 25 -23.98 28.44 -9.22
C LEU A 25 -22.72 27.58 -9.03
N ALA A 26 -21.60 28.22 -8.74
CA ALA A 26 -20.42 27.54 -8.24
C ALA A 26 -20.77 26.89 -6.89
N LEU A 27 -20.90 25.56 -6.86
CA LEU A 27 -20.78 24.81 -5.61
C LEU A 27 -19.28 24.67 -5.30
N PRO A 28 -18.74 25.26 -4.23
CA PRO A 28 -17.48 24.82 -3.69
C PRO A 28 -17.75 23.63 -2.78
N GLY A 29 -17.21 22.47 -3.13
CA GLY A 29 -17.04 21.38 -2.18
C GLY A 29 -17.63 20.06 -2.63
N GLN A 30 -16.84 19.01 -2.40
CA GLN A 30 -17.20 17.58 -2.42
C GLN A 30 -16.88 16.76 -3.69
N ALA A 31 -16.08 17.26 -4.63
CA ALA A 31 -15.49 16.40 -5.67
C ALA A 31 -14.05 15.94 -5.37
N GLN A 32 -13.36 16.56 -4.40
CA GLN A 32 -11.92 16.39 -4.20
C GLN A 32 -11.53 15.14 -3.38
N THR A 33 -12.49 14.48 -2.71
CA THR A 33 -12.17 13.35 -1.82
C THR A 33 -11.90 12.06 -2.59
N ALA A 34 -12.68 11.72 -3.62
CA ALA A 34 -12.49 10.46 -4.36
C ALA A 34 -11.20 10.46 -5.20
N GLU A 35 -10.89 11.59 -5.85
CA GLU A 35 -9.73 11.71 -6.74
C GLU A 35 -8.39 11.72 -5.98
N ALA A 36 -8.33 12.41 -4.83
CA ALA A 36 -7.14 12.44 -3.96
C ALA A 36 -6.88 11.08 -3.29
N ASN A 37 -7.95 10.39 -2.84
CA ASN A 37 -7.85 9.02 -2.32
C ASN A 37 -7.33 8.06 -3.40
N THR A 38 -7.79 8.24 -4.64
CA THR A 38 -7.35 7.43 -5.78
C THR A 38 -5.89 7.73 -6.16
N ALA A 39 -5.44 8.99 -6.09
CA ALA A 39 -4.05 9.34 -6.42
C ALA A 39 -3.03 8.75 -5.43
N ALA A 40 -3.27 8.83 -4.11
CA ALA A 40 -2.36 8.25 -3.12
C ALA A 40 -2.43 6.71 -3.07
N ALA A 41 -3.60 6.13 -3.32
CA ALA A 41 -3.76 4.68 -3.56
C ALA A 41 -3.05 4.18 -4.83
N ASN A 42 -2.70 5.08 -5.75
CA ASN A 42 -1.99 4.76 -6.98
C ASN A 42 -0.50 5.14 -6.95
N ALA A 43 0.02 5.64 -5.82
CA ALA A 43 1.42 6.02 -5.63
C ALA A 43 2.39 4.82 -5.46
N GLY A 44 2.14 3.71 -6.17
CA GLY A 44 2.96 2.49 -6.10
C GLY A 44 2.61 1.56 -4.94
N SER A 45 3.47 0.55 -4.73
CA SER A 45 3.23 -0.53 -3.76
C SER A 45 3.09 -0.02 -2.32
N GLY A 46 3.85 1.01 -1.93
CA GLY A 46 3.75 1.67 -0.63
C GLY A 46 2.40 2.33 -0.37
N GLY A 47 1.88 3.09 -1.34
CA GLY A 47 0.56 3.74 -1.24
C GLY A 47 -0.59 2.74 -1.11
N LYS A 48 -0.55 1.64 -1.88
CA LYS A 48 -1.55 0.55 -1.75
C LYS A 48 -1.44 -0.16 -0.41
N GLY A 49 -0.22 -0.41 0.06
CA GLY A 49 0.03 -0.94 1.39
C GLY A 49 -0.51 -0.05 2.50
N ALA A 50 -0.28 1.26 2.41
CA ALA A 50 -0.79 2.24 3.35
C ALA A 50 -2.32 2.27 3.38
N GLN A 51 -2.98 2.26 2.22
CA GLN A 51 -4.43 2.23 2.15
C GLN A 51 -5.02 1.03 2.89
N ILE A 52 -4.48 -0.17 2.67
CA ILE A 52 -4.94 -1.39 3.33
C ILE A 52 -4.67 -1.31 4.82
N TYR A 53 -3.43 -1.00 5.22
CA TYR A 53 -3.05 -0.94 6.63
C TYR A 53 -3.90 0.07 7.40
N CYS A 54 -3.98 1.30 6.90
CA CYS A 54 -4.72 2.38 7.53
C CYS A 54 -6.21 2.08 7.65
N TYR A 55 -6.83 1.57 6.58
CA TYR A 55 -8.25 1.21 6.59
C TYR A 55 -8.56 0.08 7.57
N MET A 56 -7.73 -0.96 7.60
CA MET A 56 -7.95 -2.09 8.51
C MET A 56 -7.78 -1.68 9.97
N ARG A 57 -6.75 -0.86 10.28
CA ARG A 57 -6.52 -0.33 11.62
C ARG A 57 -7.65 0.59 12.09
N SER A 58 -8.14 1.49 11.24
CA SER A 58 -9.28 2.35 11.58
C SER A 58 -10.58 1.57 11.75
N SER A 59 -10.70 0.41 11.11
CA SER A 59 -11.83 -0.52 11.28
C SER A 59 -11.73 -1.40 12.54
N GLY A 60 -10.71 -1.21 13.38
CA GLY A 60 -10.54 -1.94 14.64
C GLY A 60 -9.78 -3.27 14.54
N ASN A 61 -9.13 -3.55 13.40
CA ASN A 61 -8.28 -4.74 13.28
C ASN A 61 -6.96 -4.57 14.05
N SER A 62 -6.39 -5.70 14.50
CA SER A 62 -5.08 -5.70 15.14
C SER A 62 -3.97 -5.28 14.17
N HIS A 63 -2.84 -4.84 14.74
CA HIS A 63 -1.63 -4.54 13.97
C HIS A 63 -1.25 -5.71 13.05
N GLN A 64 -1.14 -6.92 13.59
CA GLN A 64 -0.65 -8.10 12.85
C GLN A 64 -1.51 -8.40 11.62
N VAL A 65 -2.84 -8.43 11.77
CA VAL A 65 -3.77 -8.75 10.66
C VAL A 65 -3.71 -7.67 9.58
N SER A 66 -3.69 -6.40 10.01
CA SER A 66 -3.60 -5.26 9.10
C SER A 66 -2.27 -5.22 8.35
N TRP A 67 -1.18 -5.55 9.05
CA TRP A 67 0.17 -5.61 8.52
C TRP A 67 0.34 -6.74 7.51
N ASP A 68 -0.10 -7.95 7.83
CA ASP A 68 0.04 -9.11 6.94
C ASP A 68 -0.69 -8.89 5.61
N ALA A 69 -1.86 -8.26 5.65
CA ALA A 69 -2.63 -7.90 4.45
C ALA A 69 -1.89 -6.85 3.60
N ALA A 70 -1.41 -5.76 4.21
CA ALA A 70 -0.67 -4.71 3.52
C ALA A 70 0.65 -5.22 2.92
N TYR A 71 1.44 -5.96 3.73
CA TYR A 71 2.72 -6.51 3.32
C TYR A 71 2.59 -7.52 2.18
N ALA A 72 1.52 -8.33 2.18
CA ALA A 72 1.24 -9.26 1.10
C ALA A 72 1.01 -8.56 -0.25
N VAL A 73 0.45 -7.36 -0.26
CA VAL A 73 0.29 -6.55 -1.48
C VAL A 73 1.61 -5.91 -1.88
N ILE A 74 2.29 -5.28 -0.93
CA ILE A 74 3.58 -4.61 -1.18
C ILE A 74 4.59 -5.57 -1.81
N LYS A 75 4.73 -6.78 -1.24
CA LYS A 75 5.72 -7.76 -1.70
C LYS A 75 5.43 -8.35 -3.08
N ARG A 76 4.16 -8.34 -3.50
CA ARG A 76 3.74 -8.86 -4.82
C ARG A 76 3.91 -7.84 -5.93
N GLN A 77 3.76 -6.55 -5.61
CA GLN A 77 3.85 -5.48 -6.60
C GLN A 77 5.27 -4.96 -6.82
N ASN A 78 6.21 -5.29 -5.95
CA ASN A 78 7.63 -5.08 -6.21
C ASN A 78 8.19 -6.28 -6.97
N ASP A 79 8.13 -6.25 -8.31
CA ASP A 79 8.67 -7.25 -9.24
C ASP A 79 10.22 -7.35 -9.25
N LYS A 80 10.88 -6.95 -8.15
CA LYS A 80 12.33 -7.03 -8.04
C LYS A 80 12.77 -8.44 -7.64
N LEU A 81 13.93 -8.86 -8.16
CA LEU A 81 14.57 -10.15 -7.86
C LEU A 81 14.82 -10.37 -6.35
N PHE A 82 14.79 -9.31 -5.55
CA PHE A 82 14.75 -9.36 -4.09
C PHE A 82 13.37 -8.93 -3.59
N LYS A 83 12.66 -9.87 -2.94
CA LYS A 83 11.39 -9.59 -2.26
C LYS A 83 11.59 -8.44 -1.26
N THR A 84 10.71 -7.45 -1.29
CA THR A 84 10.69 -6.35 -0.31
C THR A 84 10.71 -6.91 1.10
N SER A 85 11.70 -6.52 1.90
CA SER A 85 11.75 -6.95 3.30
C SER A 85 10.61 -6.31 4.11
N PRO A 86 10.16 -6.94 5.20
CA PRO A 86 9.16 -6.35 6.09
C PRO A 86 9.55 -4.93 6.54
N GLU A 87 10.82 -4.70 6.85
CA GLU A 87 11.34 -3.41 7.30
C GLU A 87 11.23 -2.35 6.20
N HIS A 88 11.55 -2.70 4.96
CA HIS A 88 11.43 -1.77 3.84
C HIS A 88 9.96 -1.47 3.50
N ALA A 89 9.07 -2.45 3.63
CA ALA A 89 7.63 -2.25 3.47
C ALA A 89 7.06 -1.28 4.53
N ALA A 90 7.53 -1.35 5.77
CA ALA A 90 7.09 -0.46 6.84
C ALA A 90 7.45 1.01 6.53
N VAL A 91 8.65 1.24 6.00
CA VAL A 91 9.09 2.57 5.54
C VAL A 91 8.21 3.08 4.39
N MET A 92 7.94 2.24 3.38
CA MET A 92 7.10 2.65 2.25
C MET A 92 5.66 3.02 2.66
N ILE A 93 5.07 2.30 3.62
CA ILE A 93 3.75 2.66 4.17
C ILE A 93 3.85 4.00 4.89
N THR A 94 4.87 4.17 5.74
CA THR A 94 5.07 5.39 6.53
C THR A 94 5.23 6.61 5.63
N GLU A 95 6.07 6.51 4.59
CA GLU A 95 6.29 7.54 3.59
C GLU A 95 4.97 7.95 2.90
N ALA A 96 4.16 6.98 2.49
CA ALA A 96 2.88 7.26 1.84
C ALA A 96 1.92 8.02 2.76
N VAL A 97 1.85 7.63 4.05
CA VAL A 97 0.96 8.24 5.04
C VAL A 97 1.39 9.68 5.36
N VAL A 98 2.69 9.92 5.57
CA VAL A 98 3.18 11.27 5.92
C VAL A 98 3.16 12.22 4.73
N GLN A 99 3.31 11.72 3.50
CA GLN A 99 3.20 12.55 2.29
C GLN A 99 1.75 12.95 2.00
N ASN A 100 0.77 12.14 2.42
CA ASN A 100 -0.65 12.34 2.09
C ASN A 100 -1.55 12.22 3.33
N PRO A 101 -1.38 13.05 4.37
CA PRO A 101 -2.12 12.92 5.62
C PRO A 101 -3.63 13.12 5.45
N SER A 102 -4.05 13.94 4.48
CA SER A 102 -5.47 14.15 4.16
C SER A 102 -6.14 12.91 3.55
N VAL A 103 -5.35 12.00 2.96
CA VAL A 103 -5.84 10.75 2.35
C VAL A 103 -5.85 9.61 3.36
N PHE A 104 -4.94 9.65 4.34
CA PHE A 104 -4.85 8.68 5.42
C PHE A 104 -5.18 9.33 6.77
N PRO A 105 -6.40 9.86 6.96
CA PRO A 105 -6.77 10.55 8.20
C PRO A 105 -6.61 9.61 9.39
N ASP A 106 -6.05 10.14 10.49
CA ASP A 106 -5.81 9.43 11.75
C ASP A 106 -4.87 8.21 11.68
N CYS A 107 -4.41 7.80 10.50
CA CYS A 107 -3.55 6.62 10.35
C CYS A 107 -2.16 6.83 10.98
N GLY A 108 -1.71 8.08 11.10
CA GLY A 108 -0.45 8.42 11.79
C GLY A 108 -0.34 7.83 13.19
N ARG A 109 -1.47 7.57 13.86
CA ARG A 109 -1.52 6.97 15.20
C ARG A 109 -1.09 5.50 15.20
N TYR A 110 -1.15 4.81 14.07
CA TYR A 110 -0.85 3.38 13.93
C TYR A 110 0.54 3.10 13.35
N LEU A 111 1.28 4.13 12.92
CA LEU A 111 2.58 3.96 12.27
C LEU A 111 3.66 3.44 13.21
N GLY A 112 3.58 3.76 14.51
CA GLY A 112 4.54 3.27 15.50
C GLY A 112 4.63 1.74 15.56
N ASP A 113 3.49 1.05 15.40
CA ASP A 113 3.44 -0.40 15.48
C ASP A 113 4.15 -1.09 14.30
N LEU A 114 4.31 -0.40 13.16
CA LEU A 114 5.06 -0.92 11.99
C LEU A 114 6.55 -1.15 12.31
N PHE A 115 7.06 -0.50 13.35
CA PHE A 115 8.45 -0.56 13.77
C PHE A 115 8.60 -1.16 15.17
N ALA A 116 7.49 -1.64 15.76
CA ALA A 116 7.57 -2.41 16.99
C ALA A 116 8.41 -3.67 16.68
N LYS A 117 9.45 -3.88 17.48
CA LYS A 117 10.22 -5.12 17.41
C LYS A 117 9.23 -6.26 17.64
N PRO A 118 9.16 -7.29 16.78
CA PRO A 118 8.29 -8.42 17.02
C PRO A 118 8.58 -8.90 18.44
N GLU A 119 7.60 -8.79 19.34
CA GLU A 119 7.70 -9.47 20.62
C GLU A 119 8.01 -10.92 20.27
N ALA A 120 9.06 -11.47 20.88
CA ALA A 120 9.43 -12.85 20.64
C ALA A 120 8.16 -13.67 20.86
N LYS A 121 7.61 -14.21 19.76
CA LYS A 121 6.50 -15.15 19.79
C LYS A 121 6.89 -16.15 20.89
N PRO A 122 6.09 -16.36 21.94
CA PRO A 122 6.38 -17.44 22.86
C PRO A 122 6.54 -18.66 21.99
N GLU A 123 7.77 -19.18 21.90
CA GLU A 123 8.02 -20.47 21.29
C GLU A 123 6.96 -21.38 21.90
N ALA A 124 6.15 -21.99 21.03
CA ALA A 124 5.32 -23.10 21.46
C ALA A 124 6.28 -24.02 22.20
N SER A 125 6.18 -24.04 23.53
CA SER A 125 7.09 -24.79 24.37
C SER A 125 7.00 -26.20 23.86
N THR A 126 8.09 -26.65 23.23
CA THR A 126 8.30 -28.06 22.97
C THR A 126 8.13 -28.73 24.31
N SER A 127 6.99 -29.40 24.48
CA SER A 127 6.74 -30.28 25.60
C SER A 127 7.95 -31.22 25.69
N PRO A 128 8.61 -31.37 26.86
CA PRO A 128 9.72 -32.29 26.97
C PRO A 128 9.21 -33.69 26.63
N ALA A 129 9.87 -34.35 25.68
CA ALA A 129 9.64 -35.75 25.38
C ALA A 129 9.71 -36.57 26.69
N PRO A 130 8.83 -37.55 26.92
CA PRO A 130 8.99 -38.44 28.06
C PRO A 130 10.30 -39.20 27.88
N SER A 131 11.14 -39.13 28.92
CA SER A 131 12.39 -39.85 29.06
C SER A 131 12.26 -41.30 28.60
N GLY A 132 12.84 -41.61 27.44
CA GLY A 132 13.01 -42.97 26.97
C GLY A 132 14.06 -43.68 27.82
N THR A 133 13.59 -44.62 28.63
CA THR A 133 14.38 -45.59 29.39
C THR A 133 15.55 -46.15 28.58
N SER A 134 16.72 -46.16 29.23
CA SER A 134 17.99 -46.68 28.73
C SER A 134 17.88 -48.11 28.18
N ARG A 135 18.44 -48.33 26.99
CA ARG A 135 18.48 -49.60 26.24
C ARG A 135 19.50 -50.61 26.82
N SER A 136 19.75 -50.58 28.13
CA SER A 136 20.78 -51.41 28.77
C SER A 136 20.26 -52.62 29.57
N GLU A 137 18.96 -52.87 29.62
CA GLU A 137 18.40 -53.89 30.54
C GLU A 137 17.81 -55.13 29.85
N ARG A 138 18.12 -55.38 28.56
CA ARG A 138 17.56 -56.51 27.81
C ARG A 138 18.61 -57.39 27.11
N LEU A 139 19.73 -57.61 27.77
CA LEU A 139 20.74 -58.61 27.41
C LEU A 139 21.29 -59.22 28.70
N GLY A 140 20.51 -60.11 29.31
CA GLY A 140 20.97 -60.82 30.49
C GLY A 140 19.86 -61.39 31.35
N GLN A 141 18.87 -62.07 30.76
CA GLN A 141 18.14 -63.20 31.37
C GLN A 141 17.63 -64.11 30.25
#